data_AF-A0A1Y3XG54-F1
#
_entry.id   AF-A0A1Y3XG54-F1
#
_cell.length_a   1.000
_cell.length_b   1.000
_cell.length_c   1.000
_cell.angle_alpha   90.00
_cell.angle_beta   90.00
_cell.angle_gamma   90.00
#
_symmetry.space_group_name_H-M   'P 1'
#
loop_
_entity.id
_entity.type
_entity.pdbx_description
1 polymer ?
#
loop_
_entity_poly.entity_id
_entity_poly.type
_entity_poly.pdbx_seq_one_letter_code
_entity_poly.pdbx_strand_id
1 'polypeptide(L)'
;MMEAAAKRPPALQRVARALTEDRQERLDREACQVLPLEEQLRRCLAQMRQNQMCFDLETEPELIDALIYEYQAIQSRYRYYQRKARAQGLRAIL
;
A
#
# COMPACT_ATOMS: atom_id res chain seq x y z
N MET A 1 -21.29 -34.33 16.08
CA MET A 1 -21.63 -33.14 15.28
C MET A 1 -20.87 -31.96 15.85
N MET A 2 -19.75 -31.55 15.25
CA MET A 2 -19.35 -30.14 15.10
C MET A 2 -17.96 -30.04 14.47
N GLU A 3 -17.96 -29.38 13.32
CA GLU A 3 -16.89 -28.61 12.67
C GLU A 3 -15.50 -29.24 12.56
N ALA A 4 -15.31 -29.97 11.45
CA ALA A 4 -14.03 -30.02 10.78
C ALA A 4 -13.66 -28.59 10.35
N ALA A 5 -12.87 -27.90 11.17
CA ALA A 5 -12.25 -26.63 10.81
C ALA A 5 -11.55 -26.84 9.47
N ALA A 6 -12.12 -26.25 8.40
CA ALA A 6 -11.63 -26.36 7.04
C ALA A 6 -10.25 -25.70 6.97
N LYS A 7 -9.24 -26.51 7.30
CA LYS A 7 -7.83 -26.16 7.27
C LYS A 7 -7.56 -25.77 5.82
N ARG A 8 -7.28 -24.48 5.61
CA ARG A 8 -7.07 -23.93 4.26
C ARG A 8 -6.15 -24.88 3.49
N PRO A 9 -6.53 -25.30 2.27
CA PRO A 9 -5.74 -26.25 1.52
C PRO A 9 -4.30 -25.71 1.40
N PRO A 10 -3.28 -26.56 1.56
CA PRO A 10 -1.89 -26.14 1.72
C PRO A 10 -1.41 -25.24 0.56
N ALA A 11 -1.99 -25.39 -0.63
CA ALA A 11 -1.73 -24.51 -1.77
C ALA A 11 -2.14 -23.04 -1.52
N LEU A 12 -3.31 -22.79 -0.93
CA LEU A 12 -3.79 -21.42 -0.64
C LEU A 12 -3.00 -20.77 0.50
N GLN A 13 -2.52 -21.55 1.48
CA GLN A 13 -1.61 -21.04 2.51
C GLN A 13 -0.27 -20.59 1.93
N ARG A 14 0.29 -21.33 0.97
CA ARG A 14 1.53 -20.95 0.29
C ARG A 14 1.36 -19.70 -0.58
N VAL A 15 0.23 -19.58 -1.29
CA VAL A 15 -0.04 -18.40 -2.15
C VAL A 15 -0.30 -17.15 -1.29
N ALA A 16 -1.10 -17.26 -0.24
CA ALA A 16 -1.31 -16.14 0.69
C ALA A 16 0.00 -15.71 1.36
N ARG A 17 0.82 -16.69 1.78
CA ARG A 17 2.15 -16.47 2.35
C ARG A 17 3.10 -15.80 1.36
N ALA A 18 3.14 -16.26 0.11
CA ALA A 18 3.93 -15.66 -0.96
C ALA A 18 3.48 -14.23 -1.31
N LEU A 19 2.17 -13.95 -1.33
CA LEU A 19 1.64 -12.59 -1.56
C LEU A 19 1.94 -11.64 -0.40
N THR A 20 1.94 -12.12 0.84
CA THR A 20 2.36 -11.33 2.01
C THR A 20 3.86 -11.16 2.09
N GLU A 21 4.64 -12.18 1.75
CA GLU A 21 6.10 -12.14 1.72
C GLU A 21 6.60 -11.23 0.58
N ASP A 22 6.01 -11.27 -0.61
CA ASP A 22 6.32 -10.36 -1.72
C ASP A 22 5.95 -8.90 -1.40
N ARG A 23 4.83 -8.70 -0.67
CA ARG A 23 4.44 -7.37 -0.16
C ARG A 23 5.39 -6.87 0.93
N GLN A 24 5.85 -7.75 1.83
CA GLN A 24 6.75 -7.41 2.92
C GLN A 24 8.18 -7.18 2.41
N GLU A 25 8.68 -7.99 1.48
CA GLU A 25 9.98 -7.81 0.83
C GLU A 25 10.03 -6.54 -0.03
N ARG A 26 8.92 -6.13 -0.65
CA ARG A 26 8.81 -4.82 -1.31
C ARG A 26 8.91 -3.65 -0.32
N LEU A 27 8.24 -3.76 0.83
CA LEU A 27 8.31 -2.76 1.91
C LEU A 27 9.69 -2.73 2.57
N ASP A 28 10.35 -3.88 2.73
CA ASP A 28 11.69 -4.00 3.31
C ASP A 28 12.78 -3.53 2.33
N ARG A 29 12.61 -3.72 1.00
CA ARG A 29 13.43 -3.05 -0.03
C ARG A 29 13.23 -1.53 -0.03
N GLU A 30 12.00 -1.04 0.18
CA GLU A 30 11.70 0.39 0.37
C GLU A 30 12.32 0.95 1.66
N ALA A 31 12.49 0.15 2.71
CA ALA A 31 13.12 0.54 3.96
C ALA A 31 14.66 0.61 3.86
N CYS A 32 15.29 -0.22 3.03
CA CYS A 32 16.75 -0.21 2.79
C CYS A 32 17.27 1.02 2.01
N GLN A 33 16.39 1.80 1.36
CA GLN A 33 16.67 3.19 1.01
C GLN A 33 15.84 4.09 1.90
N VAL A 34 16.39 4.55 3.02
CA VAL A 34 15.76 5.60 3.83
C VAL A 34 15.83 6.91 3.03
N LEU A 35 14.90 7.09 2.08
CA LEU A 35 14.79 8.31 1.30
C LEU A 35 14.35 9.46 2.20
N PRO A 36 14.76 10.70 1.87
CA PRO A 36 14.27 11.89 2.57
C PRO A 36 12.73 11.91 2.60
N LEU A 37 12.15 12.44 3.69
CA LEU A 37 10.70 12.53 3.85
C LEU A 37 10.01 13.25 2.70
N GLU A 38 10.69 14.26 2.15
CA GLU A 38 10.25 14.99 0.97
C GLU A 38 10.05 14.08 -0.25
N GLU A 39 10.99 13.17 -0.48
CA GLU A 39 10.93 12.22 -1.58
C GLU A 39 9.85 11.16 -1.34
N GLN A 40 9.69 10.70 -0.10
CA GLN A 40 8.59 9.79 0.29
C GLN A 40 7.21 10.42 0.05
N LEU A 41 7.05 11.70 0.39
CA LEU A 41 5.83 12.46 0.13
C LEU A 41 5.57 12.61 -1.38
N ARG A 42 6.60 12.97 -2.17
CA ARG A 42 6.49 13.05 -3.64
C ARG A 42 6.09 11.73 -4.27
N ARG A 43 6.68 10.62 -3.81
CA ARG A 43 6.33 9.26 -4.27
C ARG A 43 4.87 8.93 -3.97
N CYS A 44 4.37 9.24 -2.77
CA CYS A 44 2.96 9.04 -2.46
C CYS A 44 2.05 9.84 -3.41
N LEU A 45 2.38 11.11 -3.70
CA LEU A 45 1.61 11.93 -4.64
C LEU A 45 1.65 11.37 -6.08
N ALA A 46 2.80 10.85 -6.52
CA ALA A 46 2.92 10.21 -7.83
C ALA A 46 2.08 8.93 -7.91
N GLN A 47 2.12 8.09 -6.87
CA GLN A 47 1.32 6.87 -6.75
C GLN A 47 -0.18 7.17 -6.74
N MET A 48 -0.62 8.21 -6.02
CA MET A 48 -2.02 8.67 -6.05
C MET A 48 -2.46 9.02 -7.47
N ARG A 49 -1.64 9.78 -8.22
CA ARG A 49 -1.96 10.13 -9.61
C ARG A 49 -2.03 8.90 -10.52
N GLN A 50 -1.09 7.97 -10.39
CA GLN A 50 -1.10 6.73 -11.18
C GLN A 50 -2.32 5.87 -10.86
N ASN A 51 -2.64 5.69 -9.59
CA ASN A 51 -3.81 4.93 -9.16
C ASN A 51 -5.11 5.58 -9.66
N GLN A 52 -5.22 6.92 -9.62
CA GLN A 52 -6.35 7.63 -10.22
C GLN A 52 -6.45 7.40 -11.74
N MET A 53 -5.34 7.46 -12.47
CA MET A 53 -5.33 7.16 -13.91
C MET A 53 -5.78 5.72 -14.20
N CYS A 54 -5.38 4.74 -13.38
CA CYS A 54 -5.87 3.37 -13.50
C CYS A 54 -7.38 3.29 -13.22
N PHE A 55 -7.85 3.98 -12.17
CA PHE A 55 -9.27 4.02 -11.81
C PHE A 55 -10.13 4.59 -12.93
N ASP A 56 -9.69 5.68 -13.57
CA ASP A 56 -10.44 6.35 -14.64
C ASP A 56 -10.64 5.48 -15.89
N LEU A 57 -9.78 4.47 -16.09
CA LEU A 57 -9.80 3.57 -17.24
C LEU A 57 -10.38 2.18 -16.92
N GLU A 58 -10.53 1.84 -15.63
CA GLU A 58 -10.95 0.52 -15.20
C GLU A 58 -12.48 0.35 -15.27
N THR A 59 -12.92 -0.84 -15.69
CA THR A 59 -14.35 -1.15 -15.84
C THR A 59 -14.76 -2.39 -15.05
N GLU A 60 -13.81 -3.23 -14.64
CA GLU A 60 -14.07 -4.42 -13.84
C GLU A 60 -14.36 -4.04 -12.37
N PRO A 61 -15.56 -4.32 -11.83
CA PRO A 61 -15.96 -3.86 -10.50
C PRO A 61 -15.02 -4.28 -9.36
N GLU A 62 -14.54 -5.51 -9.36
CA GLU A 62 -13.64 -6.02 -8.32
C GLU A 62 -12.26 -5.32 -8.35
N LEU A 63 -11.82 -4.91 -9.53
CA LEU A 63 -10.57 -4.15 -9.70
C LEU A 63 -10.75 -2.68 -9.34
N ILE A 64 -11.92 -2.09 -9.61
CA ILE A 64 -12.29 -0.75 -9.13
C ILE A 64 -12.22 -0.70 -7.60
N ASP A 65 -12.80 -1.68 -6.92
CA ASP A 65 -12.74 -1.78 -5.45
C ASP A 65 -11.29 -1.92 -4.96
N ALA A 66 -10.49 -2.77 -5.61
CA ALA A 66 -9.08 -2.90 -5.29
C ALA A 66 -8.32 -1.56 -5.43
N LEU A 67 -8.60 -0.79 -6.48
CA LEU A 67 -7.99 0.53 -6.71
C LEU A 67 -8.42 1.55 -5.65
N ILE A 68 -9.68 1.53 -5.20
CA ILE A 68 -10.18 2.37 -4.10
C ILE A 68 -9.42 2.07 -2.80
N TYR A 69 -9.27 0.79 -2.44
CA TYR A 69 -8.54 0.41 -1.23
C TYR A 69 -7.05 0.74 -1.33
N GLU A 70 -6.45 0.60 -2.51
CA GLU A 70 -5.07 1.01 -2.74
C GLU A 70 -4.90 2.53 -2.55
N TYR A 71 -5.80 3.34 -3.11
CA TYR A 71 -5.79 4.79 -2.92
C TYR A 71 -5.85 5.17 -1.43
N GLN A 72 -6.75 4.55 -0.66
CA GLN A 72 -6.86 4.77 0.78
C GLN A 72 -5.59 4.38 1.54
N ALA A 73 -4.92 3.30 1.13
CA ALA A 73 -3.64 2.88 1.70
C ALA A 73 -2.54 3.91 1.42
N ILE A 74 -2.45 4.41 0.18
CA ILE A 74 -1.48 5.46 -0.21
C ILE A 74 -1.75 6.75 0.58
N GLN A 75 -3.02 7.15 0.72
CA GLN A 75 -3.41 8.31 1.53
C GLN A 75 -3.01 8.16 3.00
N SER A 76 -3.21 6.98 3.58
CA SER A 76 -2.83 6.69 4.96
C SER A 76 -1.32 6.82 5.16
N ARG A 77 -0.52 6.28 4.22
CA ARG A 77 0.94 6.41 4.21
C ARG A 77 1.39 7.86 4.04
N TYR A 78 0.77 8.62 3.13
CA TYR A 78 1.04 10.04 2.93
C TYR A 78 0.80 10.86 4.21
N ARG A 79 -0.35 10.66 4.87
CA ARG A 79 -0.67 11.33 6.15
C ARG A 79 0.31 10.98 7.26
N TYR A 80 0.82 9.76 7.29
CA TYR A 80 1.89 9.38 8.23
C TYR A 80 3.17 10.20 7.97
N TYR A 81 3.63 10.27 6.72
CA TYR A 81 4.83 11.06 6.39
C TYR A 81 4.62 12.56 6.60
N GLN A 82 3.43 13.09 6.33
CA GLN A 82 3.10 14.50 6.63
C GLN A 82 3.22 14.79 8.13
N ARG A 83 2.70 13.91 8.99
CA ARG A 83 2.84 14.05 10.46
C ARG A 83 4.32 13.98 10.87
N LYS A 84 5.10 13.07 10.28
CA LYS A 84 6.53 12.93 10.54
C LYS A 84 7.32 14.17 10.10
N ALA A 85 7.02 14.74 8.93
CA ALA A 85 7.62 15.98 8.43
C ALA A 85 7.30 17.18 9.34
N ARG A 86 6.03 17.30 9.78
CA ARG A 86 5.61 18.34 10.73
C ARG A 86 6.36 18.24 12.06
N ALA A 87 6.56 17.03 12.58
CA ALA A 87 7.31 16.81 13.81
C ALA A 87 8.80 17.21 13.69
N GLN A 88 9.36 17.16 12.48
CA GLN A 88 10.72 17.61 12.18
C GLN A 88 10.82 19.10 11.83
N GLY A 89 9.72 19.85 11.93
CA GLY A 89 9.68 21.28 11.58
C GLY A 89 9.64 21.57 10.08
N LEU A 90 9.54 20.54 9.23
CA LEU A 90 9.44 20.67 7.79
C LEU A 90 7.99 21.05 7.41
N ARG A 91 7.68 22.35 7.50
CA ARG A 91 6.36 22.89 7.12
C ARG A 91 6.22 23.20 5.63
N ALA A 92 7.33 23.31 4.89
CA ALA A 92 7.36 23.83 3.52
C ALA A 92 6.96 22.83 2.41
N ILE A 93 6.76 21.55 2.74
CA ILE A 93 6.47 20.48 1.74
C ILE A 93 4.96 20.14 1.69
N LEU A 94 4.13 20.89 2.43
CA LEU A 94 2.67 20.67 2.54
C LEU A 94 1.90 21.50 1.54
#